data_AF-A0A6B3H839-F1
#
_entry.id   AF-A0A6B3H839-F1
#
_cell.length_a   1.000
_cell.length_b   1.000
_cell.length_c   1.000
_cell.angle_alpha   90.00
_cell.angle_beta   90.00
_cell.angle_gamma   90.00
#
_symmetry.space_group_name_H-M   'P 1'
#
loop_
_entity.id
_entity.type
_entity.pdbx_description
1 polymer ?
#
loop_
_entity_poly.entity_id
_entity_poly.type
_entity_poly.pdbx_seq_one_letter_code
_entity_poly.pdbx_strand_id
1 'polypeptide(L)'
;PLATRYTAPRTTARSTWFGSGVLKLARPGDPWSVWLFWDRGWMFRNWYVNLEEPRTRWSGGVDSEDHFLDISVNPDRSWKWLDEDEFAQAQQVGLMDRGTARRVREA
;
A
#
# COMPACT_ATOMS: atom_id res chain seq x y z
N PRO A 1 -5.56 -14.37 11.16
CA PRO A 1 -5.20 -15.42 10.17
C PRO A 1 -5.54 -14.96 8.75
N LEU A 2 -4.77 -15.34 7.72
CA LEU A 2 -5.01 -14.89 6.34
C LEU A 2 -6.41 -15.29 5.83
N ALA A 3 -6.83 -16.53 6.10
CA ALA A 3 -8.10 -17.09 5.63
C ALA A 3 -9.36 -16.29 5.99
N THR A 4 -9.34 -15.51 7.08
CA THR A 4 -10.47 -14.68 7.52
C THR A 4 -10.15 -13.19 7.56
N ARG A 5 -8.91 -12.79 7.22
CA ARG A 5 -8.43 -11.39 7.35
C ARG A 5 -9.31 -10.42 6.59
N TYR A 6 -9.80 -10.81 5.42
CA TYR A 6 -10.58 -9.95 4.50
C TYR A 6 -12.06 -10.29 4.42
N THR A 7 -12.54 -11.25 5.19
CA THR A 7 -13.96 -11.67 5.20
C THR A 7 -14.63 -11.48 6.55
N ALA A 8 -13.86 -11.39 7.63
CA ALA A 8 -14.39 -11.04 8.94
C ALA A 8 -14.98 -9.61 8.93
N PRO A 9 -16.09 -9.36 9.65
CA PRO A 9 -16.65 -8.02 9.79
C PRO A 9 -15.62 -7.03 10.33
N ARG A 10 -15.58 -5.82 9.76
CA ARG A 10 -14.67 -4.73 10.16
C ARG A 10 -15.45 -3.50 10.63
N THR A 11 -14.84 -2.74 11.52
CA THR A 11 -15.24 -1.39 11.90
C THR A 11 -14.00 -0.53 12.10
N THR A 12 -14.15 0.79 12.13
CA THR A 12 -13.03 1.73 12.32
C THR A 12 -12.77 2.00 13.80
N ALA A 13 -11.50 2.22 14.16
CA ALA A 13 -11.10 2.69 15.48
C ALA A 13 -10.15 3.89 15.36
N ARG A 14 -10.22 4.83 16.31
CA ARG A 14 -9.26 5.94 16.39
C ARG A 14 -7.98 5.45 17.07
N SER A 15 -6.84 5.78 16.50
CA SER A 15 -5.51 5.51 17.06
C SER A 15 -4.55 6.64 16.71
N THR A 16 -3.50 6.80 17.50
CA THR A 16 -2.38 7.69 17.18
C THR A 16 -1.37 6.96 16.30
N TRP A 17 -0.80 7.67 15.32
CA TRP A 17 0.36 7.15 14.58
C TRP A 17 1.50 6.81 15.56
N PHE A 18 2.12 5.64 15.39
CA PHE A 18 3.22 5.18 16.24
C PHE A 18 4.52 5.05 15.44
N GLY A 19 5.66 5.22 16.10
CA GLY A 19 6.97 5.22 15.45
C GLY A 19 7.33 6.56 14.80
N SER A 20 8.27 6.53 13.86
CA SER A 20 8.71 7.72 13.11
C SER A 20 7.61 8.21 12.15
N GLY A 21 7.63 9.50 11.81
CA GLY A 21 6.77 10.03 10.75
C GLY A 21 7.09 9.42 9.37
N VAL A 22 6.14 9.53 8.44
CA VAL A 22 6.26 9.01 7.07
C VAL A 22 5.97 10.13 6.07
N LEU A 23 6.83 10.28 5.07
CA LEU A 23 6.58 11.14 3.92
C LEU A 23 5.94 10.29 2.83
N LYS A 24 4.80 10.74 2.30
CA LYS A 24 4.13 10.11 1.16
C LYS A 24 4.24 10.99 -0.07
N LEU A 25 4.80 10.44 -1.15
CA LEU A 25 4.94 11.10 -2.44
C LEU A 25 4.03 10.39 -3.45
N ALA A 26 3.12 11.13 -4.07
CA ALA A 26 2.20 10.59 -5.06
C ALA A 26 2.15 11.53 -6.27
N ARG A 27 2.48 11.01 -7.45
CA ARG A 27 2.33 11.76 -8.70
C ARG A 27 0.88 11.63 -9.18
N PRO A 28 0.23 12.72 -9.63
CA PRO A 28 -1.12 12.63 -10.18
C PRO A 28 -1.19 11.63 -11.35
N GLY A 29 -2.15 10.70 -11.28
CA GLY A 29 -2.38 9.69 -12.32
C GLY A 29 -1.58 8.40 -12.18
N ASP A 30 -0.51 8.37 -11.39
CA ASP A 30 0.25 7.14 -11.15
C ASP A 30 -0.56 6.22 -10.20
N PRO A 31 -0.73 4.91 -10.52
CA PRO A 31 -1.43 3.94 -9.68
C PRO A 31 -0.54 3.42 -8.52
N TRP A 32 0.25 4.30 -7.94
CA TRP A 32 1.04 4.03 -6.74
C TRP A 32 1.46 5.33 -6.05
N SER A 33 1.86 5.22 -4.78
CA SER A 33 2.63 6.24 -4.10
C SER A 33 3.90 5.65 -3.48
N VAL A 34 4.89 6.51 -3.27
CA VAL A 34 6.17 6.14 -2.65
C VAL A 34 6.24 6.75 -1.26
N TRP A 35 6.33 5.90 -0.24
CA TRP A 35 6.43 6.29 1.15
C TRP A 35 7.86 6.09 1.63
N LEU A 36 8.38 7.06 2.38
CA LEU A 36 9.72 6.98 2.95
C LEU A 36 9.60 6.63 4.43
N PHE A 37 10.33 5.59 4.84
CA PHE A 37 10.42 5.15 6.23
C PHE A 37 11.80 5.45 6.79
N TRP A 38 11.83 5.88 8.06
CA TRP A 38 13.04 6.17 8.80
C TRP A 38 13.02 5.52 10.17
N ASP A 39 14.19 5.06 10.62
CA ASP A 39 14.43 4.70 12.00
C ASP A 39 14.77 5.94 12.85
N ARG A 40 15.02 5.73 14.15
CA ARG A 40 15.37 6.82 15.07
C ARG A 40 16.61 7.58 14.59
N GLY A 41 16.61 8.89 14.80
CA GLY A 41 17.72 9.75 14.38
C GLY A 41 17.74 10.04 12.88
N TRP A 42 16.60 9.94 12.20
CA TRP A 42 16.47 10.21 10.75
C TRP A 42 17.31 9.27 9.87
N MET A 43 17.60 8.06 10.37
CA MET A 43 18.26 7.03 9.59
C MET A 43 17.30 6.48 8.55
N PHE A 44 17.57 6.75 7.27
CA PHE A 44 16.72 6.29 6.18
C PHE A 44 16.72 4.75 6.11
N ARG A 45 15.53 4.15 6.14
CA ARG A 45 15.35 2.71 6.17
C ARG A 45 15.07 2.15 4.78
N ASN A 46 14.00 2.60 4.14
CA ASN A 46 13.58 2.12 2.83
C ASN A 46 12.55 3.05 2.17
N TRP A 47 12.42 2.92 0.86
CA TRP A 47 11.19 3.33 0.15
C TRP A 47 10.19 2.18 0.18
N TYR A 48 8.91 2.52 0.25
CA TYR A 48 7.78 1.61 0.17
C TYR A 48 6.88 2.09 -0.95
N VAL A 49 6.73 1.28 -2.00
CA VAL A 49 5.80 1.56 -3.09
C VAL A 49 4.47 0.92 -2.73
N ASN A 50 3.47 1.76 -2.46
CA ASN A 50 2.10 1.34 -2.20
C ASN A 50 1.34 1.32 -3.52
N LEU A 51 1.02 0.14 -4.06
CA LEU A 51 0.16 0.07 -5.25
C LEU A 51 -1.27 0.41 -4.84
N GLU A 52 -1.91 1.31 -5.57
CA GLU A 52 -3.21 1.87 -5.20
C GLU A 52 -3.91 2.49 -6.40
N GLU A 53 -5.22 2.73 -6.31
CA GLU A 53 -5.91 3.52 -7.34
C GLU A 53 -5.29 4.92 -7.47
N PRO A 54 -5.19 5.49 -8.69
CA PRO A 54 -4.78 6.87 -8.86
C PRO A 54 -5.62 7.82 -8.00
N ARG A 55 -4.93 8.66 -7.22
CA ARG A 55 -5.56 9.48 -6.17
C ARG A 55 -6.57 10.47 -6.73
N THR A 56 -7.77 10.49 -6.15
CA THR A 56 -8.82 11.47 -6.47
C THR A 56 -8.76 12.64 -5.48
N ARG A 57 -8.69 13.87 -5.99
CA ARG A 57 -8.63 15.10 -5.17
C ARG A 57 -10.04 15.62 -4.88
N TRP A 58 -10.24 16.14 -3.68
CA TRP A 58 -11.47 16.84 -3.28
C TRP A 58 -11.15 17.97 -2.30
N SER A 59 -12.16 18.76 -1.90
CA SER A 59 -11.96 19.95 -1.08
C SER A 59 -11.35 19.67 0.31
N GLY A 60 -11.47 18.44 0.82
CA GLY A 60 -10.93 18.02 2.11
C GLY A 60 -9.64 17.21 2.03
N GLY A 61 -9.16 16.83 0.83
CA GLY A 61 -7.94 16.03 0.71
C GLY A 61 -7.87 15.17 -0.55
N VAL A 62 -7.38 13.94 -0.37
CA VAL A 62 -7.23 12.93 -1.43
C VAL A 62 -7.73 11.58 -0.95
N ASP A 63 -8.40 10.85 -1.84
CA ASP A 63 -8.88 9.50 -1.61
C ASP A 63 -8.20 8.53 -2.60
N SER A 64 -8.09 7.27 -2.18
CA SER A 64 -7.43 6.18 -2.90
C SER A 64 -7.94 4.84 -2.37
N GLU A 65 -7.74 3.76 -3.13
CA GLU A 65 -8.00 2.39 -2.68
C GLU A 65 -6.71 1.57 -2.78
N ASP A 66 -6.35 0.89 -1.69
CA ASP A 66 -5.16 0.05 -1.61
C ASP A 66 -5.30 -1.21 -2.47
N HIS A 67 -4.23 -1.62 -3.15
CA HIS A 67 -4.21 -2.78 -4.05
C HIS A 67 -3.49 -4.01 -3.47
N PHE A 68 -3.26 -4.05 -2.15
CA PHE A 68 -2.65 -5.14 -1.37
C PHE A 68 -1.18 -5.45 -1.67
N LEU A 69 -0.76 -5.39 -2.93
CA LEU A 69 0.60 -5.73 -3.34
C LEU A 69 1.52 -4.52 -3.21
N ASP A 70 2.66 -4.70 -2.55
CA ASP A 70 3.59 -3.60 -2.28
C ASP A 70 5.04 -3.96 -2.62
N ILE A 71 5.90 -2.94 -2.72
CA ILE A 71 7.34 -3.13 -2.95
C ILE A 71 8.13 -2.41 -1.87
N SER A 72 9.11 -3.10 -1.29
CA SER A 72 10.15 -2.46 -0.48
C SER A 72 11.42 -2.28 -1.30
N VAL A 73 11.92 -1.05 -1.39
CA VAL A 73 13.20 -0.73 -2.04
C VAL A 73 14.19 -0.26 -0.98
N ASN A 74 15.32 -0.95 -0.87
CA ASN A 74 16.38 -0.65 0.09
C ASN A 74 17.30 0.47 -0.43
N PRO A 75 18.08 1.12 0.46
CA PRO A 75 19.03 2.17 0.07
C PRO A 75 20.09 1.73 -0.95
N ASP A 76 20.44 0.44 -0.97
CA ASP A 76 21.36 -0.17 -1.95
C ASP A 76 20.70 -0.50 -3.30
N ARG A 77 19.43 -0.11 -3.48
CA ARG A 77 18.58 -0.33 -4.67
C ARG A 77 18.11 -1.77 -4.86
N SER A 78 18.42 -2.69 -3.95
CA SER A 78 17.75 -3.99 -3.93
C SER A 78 16.27 -3.80 -3.60
N TRP A 79 15.41 -4.65 -4.15
CA TRP A 79 13.97 -4.58 -3.92
C TRP A 79 13.36 -5.96 -3.78
N LYS A 80 12.18 -6.01 -3.16
CA LYS A 80 11.37 -7.23 -3.05
C LYS A 80 9.88 -6.89 -3.01
N TRP A 81 9.07 -7.84 -3.44
CA TRP A 81 7.63 -7.83 -3.18
C TRP A 81 7.34 -7.97 -1.68
N LEU A 82 6.26 -7.36 -1.26
CA LEU A 82 5.60 -7.53 0.01
C LEU A 82 4.15 -7.95 -0.24
N ASP A 83 3.60 -8.73 0.69
CA ASP A 83 2.16 -9.02 0.76
C ASP A 83 1.58 -9.72 -0.48
N GLU A 84 2.42 -10.52 -1.16
CA GLU A 84 1.98 -11.38 -2.28
C GLU A 84 0.87 -12.36 -1.87
N ASP A 85 0.89 -12.84 -0.63
CA ASP A 85 -0.13 -13.74 -0.07
C ASP A 85 -1.45 -13.02 0.22
N GLU A 86 -1.38 -11.77 0.67
CA GLU A 86 -2.55 -10.89 0.84
C GLU A 86 -3.20 -10.56 -0.50
N PHE A 87 -2.40 -10.20 -1.49
CA PHE A 87 -2.86 -9.96 -2.85
C PHE A 87 -3.51 -11.19 -3.48
N ALA A 88 -2.95 -12.39 -3.26
CA ALA A 88 -3.55 -13.65 -3.68
C ALA A 88 -4.87 -13.94 -2.95
N GLN A 89 -4.92 -13.69 -1.63
CA GLN A 89 -6.11 -13.90 -0.82
C GLN A 89 -7.25 -12.94 -1.24
N ALA A 90 -6.93 -11.68 -1.54
CA ALA A 90 -7.90 -10.69 -2.00
C ALA A 90 -8.57 -11.11 -3.32
N GLN A 91 -7.79 -11.70 -4.24
CA GLN A 91 -8.33 -12.32 -5.46
C GLN A 91 -9.21 -13.54 -5.14
N GLN A 92 -8.76 -14.42 -4.24
CA GLN A 92 -9.50 -15.63 -3.88
C GLN A 92 -10.87 -15.35 -3.27
N VAL A 93 -10.97 -14.30 -2.44
CA VAL A 93 -12.21 -13.92 -1.74
C VAL A 93 -13.06 -12.91 -2.52
N GLY A 94 -12.67 -12.57 -3.75
CA GLY A 94 -13.45 -11.74 -4.66
C GLY A 94 -13.39 -10.23 -4.40
N LEU A 95 -12.44 -9.76 -3.59
CA LEU A 95 -12.18 -8.32 -3.42
C LEU A 95 -11.46 -7.70 -4.61
N MET A 96 -10.77 -8.52 -5.40
CA MET A 96 -10.10 -8.07 -6.61
C MET A 96 -10.37 -9.03 -7.77
N ASP A 97 -11.03 -8.53 -8.81
CA ASP A 97 -11.25 -9.30 -10.03
C ASP A 97 -9.94 -9.48 -10.83
N ARG A 98 -9.96 -10.41 -11.79
CA ARG A 98 -8.79 -10.74 -12.62
C ARG A 98 -8.27 -9.57 -13.47
N GLY A 99 -9.16 -8.70 -13.94
CA GLY A 99 -8.80 -7.53 -14.74
C GLY A 99 -8.08 -6.49 -13.90
N THR A 100 -8.59 -6.22 -12.71
CA THR A 100 -7.96 -5.34 -11.71
C THR A 100 -6.61 -5.91 -11.27
N ALA A 101 -6.54 -7.20 -10.92
CA ALA A 101 -5.28 -7.84 -10.54
C ALA A 101 -4.23 -7.87 -11.66
N ARG A 102 -4.63 -7.81 -12.94
CA ARG A 102 -3.69 -7.64 -14.05
C ARG A 102 -3.14 -6.22 -14.08
N ARG A 103 -3.99 -5.20 -13.93
CA ARG A 103 -3.55 -3.79 -13.87
C ARG A 103 -2.59 -3.54 -12.71
N VAL A 104 -2.83 -4.13 -11.55
CA VAL A 104 -1.92 -4.05 -10.39
C VAL A 104 -0.55 -4.65 -10.71
N ARG A 105 -0.49 -5.75 -11.46
CA ARG A 105 0.80 -6.36 -11.88
C ARG A 105 1.51 -5.58 -12.99
N GLU A 106 0.78 -4.77 -13.76
CA GLU A 106 1.33 -3.95 -14.85
C GLU A 106 1.88 -2.61 -14.34
N ALA A 107 1.35 -2.12 -13.21
CA ALA A 107 1.83 -0.93 -12.50
C ALA A 107 3.24 -1.16 -11.92
#